data_AF-A0A3L7LRR9-F1
#
_entry.id   AF-A0A3L7LRR9-F1
#
_cell.length_a   1.000
_cell.length_b   1.000
_cell.length_c   1.000
_cell.angle_alpha   90.00
_cell.angle_beta   90.00
_cell.angle_gamma   90.00
#
_symmetry.space_group_name_H-M   'P 1'
#
loop_
_entity.id
_entity.type
_entity.pdbx_description
1 polymer ?
#
loop_
_entity_poly.entity_id
_entity_poly.type
_entity_poly.pdbx_seq_one_letter_code
_entity_poly.pdbx_strand_id
1 'polypeptide(L)'
;QMASRLQVTSEKVGNLAFLDVTGRIAQTLLNLAKQPDAMTHPAGMQIKITRQEIGQIVGCSRETVGRILKMLEDQNLISAHGKTIVVYGTR
;
A
#
# COMPACT_ATOMS: atom_id res chain seq x y z
N GLN A 1 14.13 -24.97 -29.56
CA GLN A 1 13.96 -23.68 -28.87
C GLN A 1 12.77 -23.80 -27.94
N MET A 2 13.03 -24.18 -26.69
CA MET A 2 12.04 -24.37 -25.62
C MET A 2 12.19 -23.22 -24.63
N ALA A 3 11.11 -22.86 -23.94
CA ALA A 3 11.02 -21.89 -22.83
C ALA A 3 10.74 -20.42 -23.17
N SER A 4 9.62 -20.11 -23.85
CA SER A 4 9.09 -18.73 -23.82
C SER A 4 7.57 -18.63 -23.95
N ARG A 5 6.81 -19.61 -23.43
CA ARG A 5 5.33 -19.60 -23.52
C ARG A 5 4.58 -19.94 -22.23
N LEU A 6 5.24 -19.92 -21.07
CA LEU A 6 4.64 -20.34 -19.79
C LEU A 6 4.77 -19.31 -18.65
N GLN A 7 4.94 -18.02 -18.94
CA GLN A 7 4.95 -16.99 -17.89
C GLN A 7 3.77 -16.01 -17.92
N VAL A 8 3.05 -15.85 -19.04
CA VAL A 8 2.08 -14.74 -19.18
C VAL A 8 0.68 -15.05 -18.61
N THR A 9 0.37 -16.31 -18.28
CA THR A 9 -0.97 -16.67 -17.78
C THR A 9 -1.09 -16.61 -16.25
N SER A 10 0.01 -16.68 -15.49
CA SER A 10 -0.01 -16.54 -14.03
C SER A 10 -0.06 -15.07 -13.56
N GLU A 11 0.42 -14.13 -14.36
CA GLU A 11 0.42 -12.69 -14.00
C GLU A 11 -0.98 -12.08 -13.96
N LYS A 12 -1.91 -12.52 -14.81
CA LYS A 12 -3.26 -11.94 -14.87
C LYS A 12 -4.18 -12.37 -13.73
N VAL A 13 -4.03 -13.58 -13.21
CA VAL A 13 -4.82 -14.06 -12.07
C VAL A 13 -4.32 -13.45 -10.76
N GLY A 14 -3.01 -13.28 -10.61
CA GLY A 14 -2.43 -12.52 -9.51
C GLY A 14 -2.92 -11.08 -9.49
N ASN A 15 -2.92 -10.39 -10.65
CA ASN A 15 -3.27 -8.96 -10.74
C ASN A 15 -4.68 -8.61 -10.25
N LEU A 16 -5.67 -9.50 -10.42
CA LEU A 16 -7.03 -9.27 -9.92
C LEU A 16 -7.10 -9.30 -8.38
N ALA A 17 -6.35 -10.20 -7.74
CA ALA A 17 -6.19 -10.19 -6.29
C ALA A 17 -5.32 -9.01 -5.81
N PHE A 18 -4.29 -8.62 -6.58
CA PHE A 18 -3.46 -7.44 -6.28
C PHE A 18 -4.24 -6.12 -6.40
N LEU A 19 -5.18 -6.00 -7.34
CA LEU A 19 -6.08 -4.85 -7.45
C LEU A 19 -6.95 -4.70 -6.19
N ASP A 20 -7.52 -5.80 -5.70
CA ASP A 20 -8.32 -5.81 -4.47
C ASP A 20 -7.48 -5.48 -3.22
N VAL A 21 -6.30 -6.08 -3.06
CA VAL A 21 -5.43 -5.82 -1.90
C VAL A 21 -4.82 -4.41 -1.94
N THR A 22 -4.41 -3.92 -3.11
CA THR A 22 -3.88 -2.55 -3.28
C THR A 22 -4.93 -1.52 -2.93
N GLY A 23 -6.16 -1.69 -3.43
CA GLY A 23 -7.28 -0.81 -3.10
C GLY A 23 -7.60 -0.82 -1.61
N ARG A 24 -7.61 -1.99 -0.96
CA ARG A 24 -7.84 -2.09 0.49
C ARG A 24 -6.75 -1.40 1.30
N ILE A 25 -5.47 -1.57 0.95
CA ILE A 25 -4.36 -0.87 1.63
C ILE A 25 -4.51 0.64 1.46
N ALA A 26 -4.77 1.12 0.25
CA ALA A 26 -4.96 2.55 0.00
C ALA A 26 -6.14 3.11 0.83
N GLN A 27 -7.27 2.40 0.87
CA GLN A 27 -8.43 2.78 1.66
C GLN A 27 -8.12 2.79 3.17
N THR A 28 -7.37 1.79 3.68
CA THR A 28 -6.93 1.75 5.07
C THR A 28 -6.06 2.96 5.41
N LEU A 29 -5.09 3.32 4.56
CA LEU A 29 -4.24 4.49 4.77
C LEU A 29 -5.06 5.79 4.80
N LEU A 30 -6.01 5.95 3.86
CA LEU A 30 -6.93 7.10 3.83
C LEU A 30 -7.82 7.17 5.07
N ASN A 31 -8.30 6.03 5.57
CA ASN A 31 -9.12 5.97 6.78
C ASN A 31 -8.29 6.35 8.02
N LEU A 32 -7.06 5.84 8.12
CA LEU A 32 -6.14 6.21 9.20
C LEU A 32 -5.79 7.70 9.15
N ALA A 33 -5.59 8.27 7.97
CA ALA A 33 -5.32 9.70 7.79
C ALA A 33 -6.47 10.61 8.24
N LYS A 34 -7.70 10.09 8.36
CA LYS A 34 -8.88 10.80 8.86
C LYS A 34 -9.14 10.61 10.36
N GLN A 35 -8.36 9.76 11.02
CA GLN A 35 -8.50 9.53 12.46
C GLN A 35 -7.86 10.67 13.26
N PRO A 36 -8.35 10.94 14.48
CA PRO A 36 -7.78 11.99 15.33
C PRO A 36 -6.33 11.75 15.74
N ASP A 37 -5.83 10.52 15.63
CA ASP A 37 -4.43 10.16 15.89
C ASP A 37 -3.49 10.53 14.72
N ALA A 38 -4.05 10.85 13.54
CA ALA A 38 -3.26 11.31 12.41
C ALA A 38 -2.76 12.73 12.64
N MET A 39 -1.48 12.95 12.33
CA MET A 39 -0.80 14.23 12.52
C MET A 39 -0.81 15.01 11.21
N THR A 40 -1.11 16.32 11.26
CA THR A 40 -0.99 17.17 10.08
C THR A 40 0.47 17.28 9.63
N HIS A 41 0.71 17.11 8.33
CA HIS A 41 2.02 17.21 7.70
C HIS A 41 1.96 18.26 6.57
N PRO A 42 3.03 19.02 6.29
CA PRO A 42 3.01 20.03 5.21
C PRO A 42 2.58 19.48 3.84
N ALA A 43 2.81 18.19 3.59
CA ALA A 43 2.42 17.51 2.34
C ALA A 43 1.06 16.79 2.40
N GLY A 44 0.38 16.74 3.55
CA GLY A 44 -0.88 16.01 3.74
C GLY A 44 -1.07 15.54 5.18
N MET A 45 -1.33 14.25 5.38
CA MET A 45 -1.51 13.67 6.72
C MET A 45 -0.45 12.61 7.01
N GLN A 46 0.13 12.65 8.20
CA GLN A 46 1.09 11.68 8.68
C GLN A 46 0.40 10.71 9.64
N ILE A 47 0.58 9.42 9.40
CA ILE A 47 0.10 8.34 10.25
C ILE A 47 1.26 7.47 10.72
N LYS A 48 1.13 6.91 11.92
CA LYS A 48 2.11 5.99 12.49
C LYS A 48 1.53 4.59 12.50
N ILE A 49 1.97 3.76 11.56
CA ILE A 49 1.52 2.37 11.45
C ILE A 49 2.62 1.49 10.86
N THR A 50 2.72 0.27 11.35
CA THR A 50 3.67 -0.71 10.82
C THR A 50 3.10 -1.48 9.62
N ARG A 51 3.99 -2.00 8.76
CA ARG A 51 3.61 -2.90 7.66
C ARG A 51 2.89 -4.16 8.14
N GLN A 52 3.21 -4.61 9.35
CA GLN A 52 2.57 -5.77 9.97
C GLN A 52 1.13 -5.44 10.37
N GLU A 53 0.89 -4.29 11.00
CA GLU A 53 -0.46 -3.84 11.36
C GLU A 53 -1.34 -3.64 10.14
N ILE A 54 -0.82 -3.00 9.07
CA ILE A 54 -1.56 -2.89 7.80
C ILE A 54 -1.92 -4.29 7.27
N GLY A 55 -0.98 -5.23 7.34
CA GLY A 55 -1.20 -6.61 6.91
C GLY A 55 -2.28 -7.32 7.72
N GLN A 56 -2.34 -7.08 9.04
CA GLN A 56 -3.39 -7.61 9.92
C GLN A 56 -4.77 -7.02 9.58
N ILE A 57 -4.85 -5.72 9.29
CA ILE A 57 -6.11 -5.05 8.94
C ILE A 57 -6.65 -5.54 7.59
N VAL A 58 -5.78 -5.65 6.58
CA VAL A 58 -6.19 -5.99 5.21
C VAL A 58 -6.25 -7.51 4.98
N GLY A 59 -5.65 -8.31 5.86
CA GLY A 59 -5.57 -9.77 5.72
C GLY A 59 -4.51 -10.21 4.71
N CYS A 60 -3.34 -9.55 4.70
CA CYS A 60 -2.25 -9.88 3.78
C CYS A 60 -0.87 -9.89 4.46
N SER A 61 0.10 -10.54 3.82
CA SER A 61 1.47 -10.64 4.33
C SER A 61 2.18 -9.29 4.36
N ARG A 62 3.06 -9.09 5.34
CA ARG A 62 3.89 -7.87 5.46
C ARG A 62 4.67 -7.54 4.17
N GLU A 63 5.06 -8.56 3.43
CA GLU A 63 5.82 -8.44 2.17
C GLU A 63 4.95 -7.90 1.03
N THR A 64 3.68 -8.31 0.98
CA THR A 64 2.69 -7.76 0.05
C THR A 64 2.42 -6.30 0.36
N VAL A 65 2.25 -5.95 1.64
CA VAL A 65 2.14 -4.55 2.07
C VAL A 65 3.37 -3.75 1.67
N GLY A 66 4.58 -4.27 1.92
CA GLY A 66 5.83 -3.59 1.56
C GLY A 66 5.94 -3.28 0.06
N ARG A 67 5.58 -4.24 -0.80
CA ARG A 67 5.56 -4.05 -2.26
C ARG A 67 4.55 -2.98 -2.69
N ILE A 68 3.35 -3.01 -2.13
CA ILE A 68 2.29 -2.05 -2.46
C ILE A 68 2.64 -0.65 -1.96
N LEU A 69 3.16 -0.50 -0.74
CA LEU A 69 3.63 0.78 -0.23
C LEU A 69 4.74 1.36 -1.12
N LYS A 70 5.68 0.53 -1.59
CA LYS A 70 6.72 0.98 -2.50
C LYS A 70 6.16 1.45 -3.84
N MET A 71 5.15 0.75 -4.37
CA MET A 71 4.45 1.14 -5.60
C MET A 71 3.68 2.46 -5.45
N LEU A 72 3.00 2.66 -4.31
CA LEU A 72 2.30 3.92 -4.01
C LEU A 72 3.29 5.09 -3.80
N GLU A 73 4.47 4.82 -3.24
CA GLU A 73 5.55 5.79 -3.10
C GLU A 73 6.15 6.18 -4.46
N ASP A 74 6.38 5.23 -5.36
CA ASP A 74 6.85 5.46 -6.74
C ASP A 74 5.86 6.32 -7.54
N GLN A 75 4.55 6.13 -7.30
CA GLN A 75 3.48 6.94 -7.87
C GLN A 75 3.33 8.32 -7.21
N ASN A 76 4.17 8.69 -6.25
CA ASN A 76 4.08 9.95 -5.49
C ASN A 76 2.70 10.15 -4.83
N LEU A 77 2.07 9.08 -4.34
CA LEU A 77 0.81 9.13 -3.59
C LEU A 77 1.05 9.16 -2.08
N ILE A 78 2.13 8.51 -1.64
CA ILE A 78 2.55 8.47 -0.24
C ILE A 78 4.07 8.62 -0.12
N SER A 79 4.54 8.82 1.10
CA SER A 79 5.94 8.63 1.48
C SER A 79 6.02 7.72 2.70
N ALA A 80 6.84 6.68 2.65
CA ALA A 80 6.93 5.67 3.70
C ALA A 80 8.32 5.63 4.34
N HIS A 81 8.44 6.17 5.56
CA HIS A 81 9.68 6.18 6.33
C HIS A 81 9.54 5.37 7.62
N GLY A 82 10.11 4.17 7.64
CA GLY A 82 10.10 3.31 8.83
C GLY A 82 8.68 2.86 9.22
N LYS A 83 8.18 3.39 10.35
CA LYS A 83 6.81 3.17 10.87
C LYS A 83 5.89 4.37 10.63
N THR A 84 6.37 5.37 9.89
CA THR A 84 5.67 6.61 9.61
C THR A 84 5.34 6.65 8.14
N ILE A 85 4.08 6.92 7.81
CA ILE A 85 3.62 7.07 6.43
C ILE A 85 2.96 8.43 6.30
N VAL A 86 3.35 9.19 5.29
CA VAL A 86 2.70 10.45 4.90
C VAL A 86 1.83 10.17 3.70
N VAL A 87 0.53 10.46 3.81
CA VAL A 87 -0.44 10.39 2.72
C VAL A 87 -0.59 11.79 2.15
N TYR A 88 -0.34 11.94 0.85
CA TYR A 88 -0.42 13.25 0.20
C TYR A 88 -1.85 13.62 -0.19
N GLY A 89 -2.15 14.91 -0.22
CA GLY A 89 -3.40 15.45 -0.77
C GLY A 89 -4.67 15.16 0.06
N THR A 90 -4.57 14.46 1.18
CA THR A 90 -5.64 14.38 2.18
C THR A 90 -5.60 15.62 3.07
N ARG A 91 -6.51 16.57 2.84
CA ARG A 91 -6.85 17.69 3.74
C ARG A 91 -8.36 17.70 3.96
#